data_AF-A0A0G0LDL6-F1
#
_entry.id   AF-A0A0G0LDL6-F1
#
_cell.length_a   1.000
_cell.length_b   1.000
_cell.length_c   1.000
_cell.angle_alpha   90.00
_cell.angle_beta   90.00
_cell.angle_gamma   90.00
#
_symmetry.space_group_name_H-M   'P 1'
#
loop_
_entity.id
_entity.type
_entity.pdbx_description
1 polymer ?
#
loop_
_entity_poly.entity_id
_entity_poly.type
_entity_poly.pdbx_seq_one_letter_code
_entity_poly.pdbx_strand_id
1 'polypeptide(L)'
;MKINVYTAKGVKKIAENMPKSIMQEVNLPLLAQAQRVYENRKHPGLSFVKTRADVKISKRKIYRQKGTGGARHGAKSAPIFVGGGIAHGPKGIKKVLNLPKKMKQIVLKSSLTLKASEGKLIVVDGIANINKTKEVDTLINKIKGVEKFSGSKYTFVLSKKNSEKIKYFRNINNMSVISGKNLNSYNTYLGGLVLMDKEAIDELSGHQRSSSTLVKSEQIIKDTSKNKAKKILNQPENVVSNKKKVK
;
A
#
# COMPACT_ATOMS: atom_id res chain seq x y z
N MET A 1 24.86 -0.84 1.45
CA MET A 1 25.05 -0.07 2.70
C MET A 1 25.07 -1.06 3.84
N LYS A 2 25.94 -0.87 4.83
CA LYS A 2 25.97 -1.73 6.02
C LYS A 2 24.80 -1.38 6.93
N ILE A 3 24.10 -2.38 7.45
CA ILE A 3 23.00 -2.19 8.41
C ILE A 3 23.33 -2.91 9.71
N ASN A 4 22.92 -2.30 10.82
CA ASN A 4 23.04 -2.91 12.14
C ASN A 4 22.11 -4.12 12.25
N VAL A 5 22.68 -5.26 12.62
CA VAL A 5 21.96 -6.49 12.89
C VAL A 5 21.96 -6.74 14.39
N TYR A 6 20.79 -7.02 14.96
CA TYR A 6 20.63 -7.39 16.36
C TYR A 6 20.01 -8.78 16.47
N THR A 7 20.31 -9.48 17.55
CA THR A 7 19.59 -10.70 17.92
C THR A 7 18.24 -10.38 18.55
N ALA A 8 17.35 -11.37 18.61
CA ALA A 8 16.11 -11.31 19.40
C ALA A 8 16.32 -10.94 20.88
N LYS A 9 17.54 -11.08 21.43
CA LYS A 9 17.90 -10.68 22.81
C LYS A 9 18.43 -9.24 22.91
N GLY A 10 18.52 -8.52 21.80
CA GLY A 10 19.01 -7.14 21.72
C GLY A 10 20.54 -7.01 21.71
N VAL A 11 21.29 -8.09 21.44
CA VAL A 11 22.76 -8.04 21.31
C VAL A 11 23.13 -7.73 19.85
N LYS A 12 24.02 -6.76 19.66
CA LYS A 12 24.50 -6.34 18.33
C LYS A 12 25.38 -7.43 17.71
N LYS A 13 25.04 -7.87 16.50
CA LYS A 13 25.83 -8.77 15.65
C LYS A 13 26.68 -7.96 14.67
N ILE A 14 27.52 -8.66 13.91
CA ILE A 14 28.28 -8.10 12.79
C ILE A 14 27.29 -7.46 11.80
N ALA A 15 27.61 -6.25 11.34
CA ALA A 15 26.78 -5.54 10.38
C ALA A 15 26.77 -6.27 9.02
N GLU A 16 25.59 -6.49 8.48
CA GLU A 16 25.39 -7.14 7.17
C GLU A 16 25.18 -6.08 6.08
N ASN A 17 25.50 -6.43 4.84
CA ASN A 17 25.27 -5.54 3.69
C ASN A 17 23.87 -5.78 3.13
N MET A 18 23.10 -4.71 2.94
CA MET A 18 21.78 -4.82 2.31
C MET A 18 21.88 -5.25 0.85
N PRO A 19 20.93 -6.08 0.37
CA PRO A 19 20.87 -6.48 -1.02
C PRO A 19 20.58 -5.28 -1.92
N LYS A 20 21.39 -5.10 -2.97
CA LYS A 20 21.23 -4.03 -3.96
C LYS A 20 19.83 -4.00 -4.59
N SER A 21 19.16 -5.15 -4.68
CA SER A 21 17.82 -5.30 -5.26
C SER A 21 16.72 -4.51 -4.52
N ILE A 22 16.89 -4.26 -3.22
CA ILE A 22 15.92 -3.52 -2.38
C ILE A 22 16.31 -2.03 -2.26
N MET A 23 17.50 -1.67 -2.72
CA MET A 23 18.00 -0.30 -2.67
C MET A 23 17.68 0.45 -3.97
N GLN A 24 17.43 1.75 -3.83
CA GLN A 24 17.29 2.67 -4.95
C GLN A 24 17.74 4.06 -4.49
N GLU A 25 18.22 4.88 -5.43
CA GLU A 25 18.47 6.29 -5.18
C GLU A 25 17.24 7.01 -4.59
N VAL A 26 17.49 7.94 -3.67
CA VAL A 26 16.43 8.63 -2.95
C VAL A 26 15.83 9.74 -3.81
N ASN A 27 14.55 9.63 -4.14
CA ASN A 27 13.79 10.65 -4.87
C ASN A 27 12.71 11.25 -3.95
N LEU A 28 13.00 12.44 -3.40
CA LEU A 28 12.12 13.13 -2.45
C LEU A 28 10.78 13.56 -3.07
N PRO A 29 10.70 14.17 -4.28
CA PRO A 29 9.43 14.52 -4.90
C PRO A 29 8.49 13.31 -5.10
N LEU A 30 9.04 12.20 -5.58
CA LEU A 30 8.28 10.97 -5.81
C LEU A 30 7.78 10.38 -4.48
N LEU A 31 8.59 10.46 -3.43
CA LEU A 31 8.21 10.04 -2.08
C LEU A 31 7.08 10.92 -1.54
N ALA A 32 7.17 12.24 -1.67
CA ALA A 32 6.10 13.17 -1.27
C ALA A 32 4.78 12.92 -2.04
N GLN A 33 4.86 12.70 -3.35
CA GLN A 33 3.71 12.33 -4.17
C GLN A 33 3.07 11.04 -3.66
N ALA A 34 3.88 10.04 -3.29
CA ALA A 34 3.37 8.81 -2.73
C ALA A 34 2.66 9.00 -1.39
N GLN A 35 3.24 9.77 -0.47
CA GLN A 35 2.61 10.06 0.83
C GLN A 35 1.24 10.72 0.64
N ARG A 36 1.16 11.74 -0.22
CA ARG A 36 -0.11 12.40 -0.56
C ARG A 36 -1.17 11.42 -1.06
N VAL A 37 -0.78 10.46 -1.91
CA VAL A 37 -1.70 9.44 -2.42
C VAL A 37 -2.16 8.50 -1.31
N TYR A 38 -1.26 8.06 -0.42
CA TYR A 38 -1.62 7.19 0.71
C TYR A 38 -2.56 7.89 1.70
N GLU A 39 -2.28 9.14 2.07
CA GLU A 39 -3.12 9.93 2.97
C GLU A 39 -4.51 10.19 2.38
N ASN A 40 -4.56 10.55 1.09
CA ASN A 40 -5.83 10.77 0.40
C ASN A 40 -6.70 9.51 0.37
N ARG A 41 -6.11 8.32 0.22
CA ARG A 41 -6.85 7.04 0.28
C ARG A 41 -7.35 6.68 1.67
N LYS A 42 -6.62 7.09 2.72
CA LYS A 42 -7.00 6.91 4.13
C LYS A 42 -8.18 7.80 4.52
N HIS A 43 -8.33 8.95 3.87
CA HIS A 43 -9.43 9.88 4.13
C HIS A 43 -10.80 9.21 3.83
N PRO A 44 -11.74 9.19 4.80
CA PRO A 44 -13.00 8.46 4.66
C PRO A 44 -14.01 9.20 3.77
N GLY A 45 -13.95 10.53 3.70
CA GLY A 45 -14.79 11.33 2.80
C GLY A 45 -16.28 11.32 3.15
N LEU A 46 -16.64 11.24 4.43
CA LEU A 46 -18.03 11.08 4.89
C LEU A 46 -18.80 12.40 5.09
N SER A 47 -18.25 13.53 4.64
CA SER A 47 -18.91 14.82 4.77
C SER A 47 -20.17 14.86 3.92
N PHE A 48 -21.34 15.17 4.48
CA PHE A 48 -22.56 15.33 3.69
C PHE A 48 -23.41 16.44 4.28
N VAL A 49 -23.98 17.25 3.40
CA VAL A 49 -24.90 18.33 3.75
C VAL A 49 -26.16 18.21 2.91
N LYS A 50 -27.32 18.40 3.54
CA LYS A 50 -28.61 18.31 2.88
C LYS A 50 -28.80 19.46 1.90
N THR A 51 -29.04 19.13 0.64
CA THR A 51 -29.41 20.11 -0.39
C THR A 51 -30.89 20.48 -0.25
N ARG A 52 -31.36 21.49 -1.01
CA ARG A 52 -32.78 21.88 -1.06
C ARG A 52 -33.75 20.73 -1.45
N ALA A 53 -33.22 19.65 -2.03
CA ALA A 53 -33.97 18.44 -2.35
C ALA A 53 -34.07 17.46 -1.17
N ASP A 54 -33.07 17.45 -0.29
CA ASP A 54 -32.94 16.48 0.82
C ASP A 54 -33.53 17.00 2.13
N VAL A 55 -33.64 18.33 2.28
CA VAL A 55 -34.25 18.94 3.48
C VAL A 55 -35.74 18.63 3.53
N LYS A 56 -36.20 18.16 4.70
CA LYS A 56 -37.62 17.86 4.99
C LYS A 56 -38.38 19.16 5.28
N ILE A 57 -38.65 19.92 4.22
CA ILE A 57 -39.45 21.16 4.26
C ILE A 57 -40.32 21.26 3.00
N SER A 58 -41.39 22.06 3.05
CA SER A 58 -42.31 22.20 1.92
C SER A 58 -41.62 22.67 0.65
N LYS A 59 -41.77 21.87 -0.42
CA LYS A 59 -41.32 22.19 -1.80
C LYS A 59 -42.42 22.87 -2.63
N ARG A 60 -43.62 23.02 -2.07
CA ARG A 60 -44.76 23.71 -2.72
C ARG A 60 -44.48 25.20 -2.82
N LYS A 61 -45.06 25.84 -3.84
CA LYS A 61 -45.04 27.29 -3.98
C LYS A 61 -45.65 27.98 -2.76
N ILE A 62 -44.93 28.92 -2.14
CA ILE A 62 -45.35 29.56 -0.87
C ILE A 62 -46.64 30.38 -1.06
N TYR A 63 -46.74 31.14 -2.15
CA TYR A 63 -47.90 31.96 -2.49
C TYR A 63 -48.05 32.13 -4.02
N ARG A 64 -49.16 32.74 -4.45
CA ARG A 64 -49.47 33.05 -5.86
C ARG A 64 -48.35 33.83 -6.55
N GLN A 65 -48.17 33.65 -7.86
CA GLN A 65 -47.03 34.25 -8.60
C GLN A 65 -47.03 35.79 -8.63
N LYS A 66 -48.20 36.43 -8.49
CA LYS A 66 -48.42 37.87 -8.48
C LYS A 66 -49.55 38.24 -7.51
N GLY A 67 -49.62 39.50 -7.08
CA GLY A 67 -50.72 40.03 -6.26
C GLY A 67 -50.54 39.91 -4.75
N THR A 68 -49.33 39.64 -4.25
CA THR A 68 -49.01 39.57 -2.81
C THR A 68 -48.16 40.74 -2.30
N GLY A 69 -47.69 41.63 -3.17
CA GLY A 69 -46.83 42.77 -2.80
C GLY A 69 -45.38 42.43 -2.39
N GLY A 70 -45.08 41.16 -2.09
CA GLY A 70 -43.73 40.70 -1.74
C GLY A 70 -42.86 40.26 -2.93
N ALA A 71 -41.61 39.89 -2.63
CA ALA A 71 -40.70 39.27 -3.60
C ALA A 71 -41.28 37.98 -4.20
N ARG A 72 -40.73 37.47 -5.31
CA ARG A 72 -41.21 36.20 -5.89
C ARG A 72 -40.46 35.02 -5.28
N HIS A 73 -41.20 34.10 -4.66
CA HIS A 73 -40.61 32.87 -4.12
C HIS A 73 -41.22 31.60 -4.71
N GLY A 74 -40.34 30.61 -4.85
CA GLY A 74 -40.67 29.24 -5.26
C GLY A 74 -41.00 28.41 -4.02
N ALA A 75 -40.03 27.64 -3.53
CA ALA A 75 -40.17 26.76 -2.38
C ALA A 75 -39.52 27.32 -1.12
N LYS A 76 -40.03 26.94 0.06
CA LYS A 76 -39.39 27.25 1.36
C LYS A 76 -38.06 26.52 1.56
N SER A 77 -37.80 25.46 0.78
CA SER A 77 -36.52 24.74 0.80
C SER A 77 -35.34 25.48 0.15
N ALA A 78 -35.57 26.65 -0.46
CA ALA A 78 -34.52 27.41 -1.11
C ALA A 78 -33.42 27.85 -0.11
N PRO A 79 -32.14 27.90 -0.52
CA PRO A 79 -31.03 28.24 0.37
C PRO A 79 -31.09 29.62 1.01
N ILE A 80 -31.83 30.55 0.39
CA ILE A 80 -32.01 31.92 0.90
C ILE A 80 -32.86 31.98 2.18
N PHE A 81 -33.63 30.94 2.49
CA PHE A 81 -34.49 30.89 3.67
C PHE A 81 -33.78 30.23 4.85
N VAL A 82 -34.11 30.70 6.06
CA VAL A 82 -33.70 30.04 7.31
C VAL A 82 -34.28 28.62 7.36
N GLY A 83 -33.43 27.64 7.59
CA GLY A 83 -33.80 26.21 7.54
C GLY A 83 -33.96 25.63 6.13
N GLY A 84 -33.62 26.40 5.08
CA GLY A 84 -33.48 25.92 3.71
C GLY A 84 -32.28 25.00 3.51
N GLY A 85 -32.17 24.39 2.32
CA GLY A 85 -31.03 23.53 1.99
C GLY A 85 -29.78 24.32 1.61
N ILE A 86 -28.60 23.73 1.76
CA ILE A 86 -27.33 24.39 1.42
C ILE A 86 -26.98 24.10 -0.06
N ALA A 87 -26.63 25.14 -0.83
CA ALA A 87 -26.39 25.02 -2.28
C ALA A 87 -25.05 24.32 -2.61
N HIS A 88 -23.95 24.81 -2.06
CA HIS A 88 -22.59 24.31 -2.29
C HIS A 88 -21.95 23.78 -1.02
N GLY A 89 -22.71 22.94 -0.29
CA GLY A 89 -22.23 22.27 0.90
C GLY A 89 -21.22 21.16 0.56
N PRO A 90 -20.38 20.75 1.53
CA PRO A 90 -19.45 19.64 1.33
C PRO A 90 -20.22 18.37 0.96
N LYS A 91 -19.86 17.79 -0.18
CA LYS A 91 -20.28 16.46 -0.63
C LYS A 91 -19.09 15.52 -0.49
N GLY A 92 -19.33 14.38 0.14
CA GLY A 92 -18.35 13.36 0.50
C GLY A 92 -17.82 12.60 -0.71
N ILE A 93 -17.28 13.32 -1.68
CA ILE A 93 -16.69 12.72 -2.88
C ILE A 93 -15.30 12.23 -2.50
N LYS A 94 -15.15 10.92 -2.41
CA LYS A 94 -13.83 10.31 -2.24
C LYS A 94 -13.03 10.44 -3.52
N LYS A 95 -12.09 11.39 -3.55
CA LYS A 95 -11.06 11.44 -4.61
C LYS A 95 -10.21 10.18 -4.49
N VAL A 96 -10.04 9.43 -5.58
CA VAL A 96 -9.19 8.23 -5.61
C VAL A 96 -7.95 8.54 -6.43
N LEU A 97 -6.87 8.90 -5.74
CA LEU A 97 -5.57 9.04 -6.38
C LEU A 97 -4.88 7.66 -6.50
N ASN A 98 -4.30 7.40 -7.67
CA ASN A 98 -3.63 6.13 -7.98
C ASN A 98 -2.17 6.38 -8.36
N LEU A 99 -1.29 5.43 -8.01
CA LEU A 99 0.10 5.38 -8.46
C LEU A 99 0.34 4.12 -9.31
N PRO A 100 1.08 4.24 -10.43
CA PRO A 100 1.57 3.09 -11.19
C PRO A 100 2.36 2.11 -10.32
N LYS A 101 2.28 0.82 -10.67
CA LYS A 101 2.95 -0.26 -9.90
C LYS A 101 4.47 -0.05 -9.79
N LYS A 102 5.13 0.35 -10.90
CA LYS A 102 6.57 0.63 -10.93
C LYS A 102 6.95 1.76 -9.97
N MET A 103 6.18 2.86 -9.96
CA MET A 103 6.42 3.98 -9.05
C MET A 103 6.31 3.54 -7.59
N LYS A 104 5.29 2.74 -7.23
CA LYS A 104 5.17 2.21 -5.85
C LYS A 104 6.40 1.40 -5.41
N GLN A 105 6.94 0.57 -6.29
CA GLN A 105 8.14 -0.20 -6.01
C GLN A 105 9.37 0.69 -5.81
N ILE A 106 9.57 1.67 -6.71
CA ILE A 106 10.67 2.65 -6.62
C ILE A 106 10.57 3.44 -5.30
N VAL A 107 9.39 3.92 -4.94
CA VAL A 107 9.21 4.70 -3.71
C VAL A 107 9.50 3.84 -2.48
N LEU A 108 9.05 2.60 -2.44
CA LEU A 108 9.32 1.69 -1.32
C LEU A 108 10.84 1.50 -1.15
N LYS A 109 11.57 1.19 -2.23
CA LYS A 109 13.02 1.05 -2.20
C LYS A 109 13.72 2.33 -1.75
N SER A 110 13.33 3.47 -2.34
CA SER A 110 13.84 4.79 -1.96
C SER A 110 13.62 5.10 -0.48
N SER A 111 12.44 4.76 0.08
CA SER A 111 12.13 4.98 1.49
C SER A 111 12.97 4.11 2.43
N LEU A 112 13.24 2.85 2.04
CA LEU A 112 14.11 1.94 2.79
C LEU A 112 15.56 2.41 2.75
N THR A 113 16.04 2.85 1.57
CA THR A 113 17.38 3.42 1.43
C THR A 113 17.55 4.68 2.28
N LEU A 114 16.55 5.57 2.30
CA LEU A 114 16.58 6.76 3.16
C LEU A 114 16.65 6.40 4.66
N LYS A 115 15.85 5.42 5.11
CA LYS A 115 15.91 4.96 6.51
C LYS A 115 17.25 4.29 6.84
N ALA A 116 17.83 3.57 5.89
CA ALA A 116 19.14 2.97 6.04
C ALA A 116 20.25 4.04 6.14
N SER A 117 20.21 5.08 5.30
CA SER A 117 21.20 6.17 5.35
C SER A 117 21.11 6.98 6.63
N GLU A 118 19.91 7.12 7.21
CA GLU A 118 19.69 7.76 8.51
C GLU A 118 20.05 6.85 9.71
N GLY A 119 20.44 5.59 9.48
CA GLY A 119 20.69 4.61 10.54
C GLY A 119 19.43 4.17 11.30
N LYS A 120 18.23 4.44 10.78
CA LYS A 120 16.93 4.11 11.41
C LYS A 120 16.31 2.81 10.91
N LEU A 121 17.04 2.07 10.09
CA LEU A 121 16.65 0.74 9.63
C LEU A 121 17.55 -0.28 10.32
N ILE A 122 16.95 -1.21 11.03
CA ILE A 122 17.65 -2.23 11.82
C ILE A 122 17.11 -3.60 11.43
N VAL A 123 18.02 -4.57 11.32
CA VAL A 123 17.65 -5.98 11.11
C VAL A 123 17.68 -6.71 12.44
N VAL A 124 16.64 -7.50 12.71
CA VAL A 124 16.57 -8.38 13.87
C VAL A 124 16.57 -9.82 13.39
N ASP A 125 17.50 -10.60 13.93
CA ASP A 125 17.67 -12.01 13.64
C ASP A 125 17.14 -12.89 14.79
N GLY A 126 16.47 -13.99 14.43
CA GLY A 126 15.94 -14.98 15.38
C GLY A 126 14.59 -14.63 16.03
N ILE A 127 13.72 -13.88 15.34
CA ILE A 127 12.37 -13.51 15.85
C ILE A 127 11.48 -14.73 16.13
N ALA A 128 11.70 -15.85 15.45
CA ALA A 128 11.01 -17.11 15.71
C ALA A 128 11.07 -17.55 17.18
N ASN A 129 12.14 -17.19 17.89
CA ASN A 129 12.37 -17.56 19.29
C ASN A 129 11.61 -16.69 20.30
N ILE A 130 10.97 -15.60 19.87
CA ILE A 130 10.22 -14.70 20.75
C ILE A 130 8.89 -15.36 21.13
N ASN A 131 8.64 -15.51 22.43
CA ASN A 131 7.44 -16.16 22.96
C ASN A 131 6.66 -15.30 23.95
N LYS A 132 7.17 -14.12 24.33
CA LYS A 132 6.54 -13.22 25.30
C LYS A 132 6.63 -11.77 24.85
N THR A 133 5.63 -10.97 25.23
CA THR A 133 5.60 -9.51 24.99
C THR A 133 6.76 -8.79 25.71
N LYS A 134 7.13 -9.24 26.91
CA LYS A 134 8.24 -8.69 27.70
C LYS A 134 9.59 -8.79 26.96
N GLU A 135 9.81 -9.86 26.21
CA GLU A 135 11.04 -10.04 25.42
C GLU A 135 11.15 -8.97 24.33
N VAL A 136 10.03 -8.69 23.65
CA VAL A 136 9.95 -7.61 22.64
C VAL A 136 10.24 -6.25 23.27
N ASP A 137 9.66 -5.95 24.42
CA ASP A 137 9.92 -4.69 25.13
C ASP A 137 11.40 -4.55 25.52
N THR A 138 12.03 -5.60 26.04
CA THR A 138 13.46 -5.59 26.35
C THR A 138 14.34 -5.40 25.12
N LEU A 139 13.96 -5.99 23.98
CA LEU A 139 14.66 -5.82 22.70
C LEU A 139 14.62 -4.36 22.26
N ILE A 140 13.44 -3.75 22.30
CA ILE A 140 13.24 -2.36 21.88
C ILE A 140 14.03 -1.41 22.80
N ASN A 141 13.96 -1.61 24.12
CA ASN A 141 14.65 -0.75 25.09
C ASN A 141 16.17 -0.83 24.93
N LYS A 142 16.73 -2.02 24.67
CA LYS A 142 18.16 -2.20 24.36
C LYS A 142 18.54 -1.48 23.07
N ILE A 143 17.75 -1.63 22.02
CA ILE A 143 18.02 -0.97 20.73
C ILE A 143 17.98 0.56 20.88
N LYS A 144 16.98 1.11 21.59
CA LYS A 144 16.90 2.55 21.88
C LYS A 144 18.13 3.06 22.61
N GLY A 145 18.59 2.34 23.64
CA GLY A 145 19.75 2.72 24.44
C GLY A 145 21.04 2.76 23.64
N VAL A 146 21.21 1.85 22.68
CA VAL A 146 22.41 1.76 21.84
C VAL A 146 22.43 2.82 20.74
N GLU A 147 21.29 3.09 20.09
CA GLU A 147 21.24 4.01 18.94
C GLU A 147 20.83 5.46 19.29
N LYS A 148 20.62 5.79 20.58
CA LYS A 148 20.21 7.12 21.07
C LYS A 148 19.04 7.71 20.28
N PHE A 149 18.05 6.88 19.95
CA PHE A 149 16.92 7.30 19.13
C PHE A 149 15.92 8.11 19.95
N SER A 150 15.74 9.39 19.61
CA SER A 150 14.78 10.30 20.26
C SER A 150 13.32 10.07 19.83
N GLY A 151 13.08 9.27 18.79
CA GLY A 151 11.72 9.06 18.28
C GLY A 151 10.95 8.01 19.07
N SER A 152 9.64 8.23 19.21
CA SER A 152 8.74 7.37 19.98
C SER A 152 8.04 6.29 19.14
N LYS A 153 8.09 6.36 17.80
CA LYS A 153 7.39 5.45 16.89
C LYS A 153 8.30 4.34 16.37
N TYR A 154 7.78 3.12 16.36
CA TYR A 154 8.44 1.92 15.87
C TYR A 154 7.57 1.24 14.83
N THR A 155 8.19 0.74 13.77
CA THR A 155 7.52 -0.11 12.80
C THR A 155 8.28 -1.41 12.66
N PHE A 156 7.62 -2.50 12.99
CA PHE A 156 8.17 -3.83 12.90
C PHE A 156 7.65 -4.55 11.65
N VAL A 157 8.56 -5.07 10.84
CA VAL A 157 8.27 -5.82 9.62
C VAL A 157 8.56 -7.29 9.86
N LEU A 158 7.50 -8.10 9.93
CA LEU A 158 7.60 -9.56 10.12
C LEU A 158 7.59 -10.31 8.79
N SER A 159 8.33 -11.43 8.74
CA SER A 159 8.23 -12.39 7.65
C SER A 159 6.86 -13.07 7.64
N LYS A 160 6.49 -13.70 6.52
CA LYS A 160 5.26 -14.50 6.48
C LYS A 160 5.34 -15.68 7.45
N LYS A 161 6.52 -16.28 7.62
CA LYS A 161 6.74 -17.42 8.52
C LYS A 161 6.47 -17.05 9.98
N ASN A 162 6.85 -15.85 10.39
CA ASN A 162 6.71 -15.38 11.76
C ASN A 162 5.38 -14.63 12.02
N SER A 163 4.36 -14.81 11.17
CA SER A 163 3.08 -14.09 11.31
C SER A 163 2.34 -14.37 12.63
N GLU A 164 2.52 -15.55 13.21
CA GLU A 164 1.91 -15.90 14.51
C GLU A 164 2.45 -15.04 15.66
N LYS A 165 3.67 -14.53 15.51
CA LYS A 165 4.35 -13.73 16.54
C LYS A 165 3.79 -12.32 16.64
N ILE A 166 2.95 -11.87 15.70
CA ILE A 166 2.32 -10.53 15.72
C ILE A 166 1.65 -10.27 17.08
N LYS A 167 1.06 -11.27 17.73
CA LYS A 167 0.41 -11.15 19.05
C LYS A 167 1.33 -10.58 20.14
N TYR A 168 2.64 -10.84 20.07
CA TYR A 168 3.62 -10.36 21.06
C TYR A 168 4.03 -8.90 20.84
N PHE A 169 3.77 -8.33 19.67
CA PHE A 169 4.14 -6.96 19.33
C PHE A 169 2.97 -5.97 19.44
N ARG A 170 1.72 -6.43 19.31
CA ARG A 170 0.52 -5.57 19.27
C ARG A 170 0.29 -4.73 20.53
N ASN A 171 0.74 -5.21 21.70
CA ASN A 171 0.54 -4.53 22.98
C ASN A 171 1.62 -3.50 23.33
N ILE A 172 2.65 -3.35 22.48
CA ILE A 172 3.73 -2.40 22.73
C ILE A 172 3.31 -1.01 22.27
N ASN A 173 3.43 -0.01 23.15
CA ASN A 173 3.07 1.37 22.84
C ASN A 173 3.87 1.91 21.66
N ASN A 174 3.18 2.64 20.77
CA ASN A 174 3.74 3.25 19.56
C ASN A 174 4.41 2.26 18.58
N MET A 175 4.09 0.98 18.66
CA MET A 175 4.54 -0.06 17.72
C MET A 175 3.49 -0.32 16.64
N SER A 176 3.88 -0.20 15.37
CA SER A 176 3.12 -0.70 14.23
C SER A 176 3.72 -2.00 13.72
N VAL A 177 2.91 -3.03 13.54
CA VAL A 177 3.37 -4.34 13.08
C VAL A 177 2.80 -4.62 11.71
N ILE A 178 3.67 -4.87 10.73
CA ILE A 178 3.32 -5.05 9.33
C ILE A 178 4.00 -6.31 8.81
N SER A 179 3.32 -7.06 7.94
CA SER A 179 3.96 -8.16 7.22
C SER A 179 4.81 -7.63 6.06
N GLY A 180 5.94 -8.26 5.75
CA GLY A 180 6.81 -7.90 4.63
C GLY A 180 6.05 -7.71 3.30
N LYS A 181 5.01 -8.51 3.04
CA LYS A 181 4.15 -8.38 1.85
C LYS A 181 3.32 -7.08 1.81
N ASN A 182 2.90 -6.60 2.98
CA ASN A 182 2.06 -5.40 3.11
C ASN A 182 2.88 -4.13 3.37
N LEU A 183 4.22 -4.24 3.32
CA LEU A 183 5.10 -3.10 3.49
C LEU A 183 4.88 -2.08 2.38
N ASN A 184 4.70 -0.82 2.77
CA ASN A 184 4.48 0.29 1.86
C ASN A 184 5.39 1.46 2.26
N SER A 185 5.55 2.43 1.36
CA SER A 185 6.41 3.58 1.61
C SER A 185 5.88 4.53 2.69
N TYR A 186 4.57 4.52 2.95
CA TYR A 186 3.94 5.32 4.01
C TYR A 186 4.41 4.87 5.40
N ASN A 187 4.31 3.57 5.64
CA ASN A 187 4.67 2.95 6.90
C ASN A 187 6.19 2.93 7.13
N THR A 188 7.00 2.73 6.08
CA THR A 188 8.46 2.80 6.24
C THR A 188 8.92 4.22 6.54
N TYR A 189 8.39 5.24 5.86
CA TYR A 189 8.82 6.62 6.03
C TYR A 189 8.36 7.21 7.37
N LEU A 190 7.06 7.10 7.68
CA LEU A 190 6.47 7.64 8.91
C LEU A 190 6.68 6.76 10.14
N GLY A 191 7.15 5.52 9.94
CA GLY A 191 7.29 4.49 10.96
C GLY A 191 8.34 4.75 12.05
N GLY A 192 9.02 5.89 12.01
CA GLY A 192 10.11 6.22 12.94
C GLY A 192 11.31 5.30 12.73
N LEU A 193 11.54 4.41 13.70
CA LEU A 193 12.54 3.34 13.64
C LEU A 193 11.93 2.08 13.02
N VAL A 194 12.51 1.61 11.91
CA VAL A 194 12.04 0.43 11.19
C VAL A 194 12.87 -0.78 11.58
N LEU A 195 12.24 -1.74 12.24
CA LEU A 195 12.81 -3.02 12.64
C LEU A 195 12.34 -4.08 11.64
N MET A 196 13.25 -4.76 10.96
CA MET A 196 12.91 -5.79 9.99
C MET A 196 13.42 -7.15 10.43
N ASP A 197 12.57 -8.16 10.32
CA ASP A 197 13.01 -9.55 10.37
C ASP A 197 13.99 -9.84 9.23
N LYS A 198 15.08 -10.57 9.53
CA LYS A 198 16.05 -11.02 8.52
C LYS A 198 15.34 -11.79 7.40
N GLU A 199 14.42 -12.68 7.76
CA GLU A 199 13.64 -13.45 6.78
C GLU A 199 12.73 -12.56 5.92
N ALA A 200 12.24 -11.44 6.44
CA ALA A 200 11.41 -10.52 5.67
C ALA A 200 12.20 -9.80 4.58
N ILE A 201 13.49 -9.52 4.83
CA ILE A 201 14.40 -8.94 3.83
C ILE A 201 14.61 -9.93 2.68
N ASP A 202 14.81 -11.21 3.02
CA ASP A 202 14.95 -12.27 2.02
C ASP A 202 13.67 -12.38 1.16
N GLU A 203 12.48 -12.38 1.78
CA GLU A 203 11.20 -12.39 1.05
C GLU A 203 11.01 -11.18 0.12
N LEU A 204 11.43 -9.99 0.56
CA LEU A 204 11.38 -8.75 -0.23
C LEU A 204 12.36 -8.76 -1.40
N SER A 205 13.52 -9.41 -1.22
CA SER A 205 14.51 -9.58 -2.29
C SER A 205 14.04 -10.62 -3.32
N GLY A 206 13.49 -11.76 -2.86
CA GLY A 206 13.06 -12.88 -3.70
C GLY A 206 11.78 -12.62 -4.49
N HIS A 207 10.93 -11.67 -4.07
CA HIS A 207 9.74 -11.25 -4.83
C HIS A 207 10.06 -10.50 -6.13
N GLN A 208 11.29 -10.01 -6.28
CA GLN A 208 11.76 -9.54 -7.58
C GLN A 208 12.01 -10.81 -8.39
N ARG A 209 11.13 -11.12 -9.35
CA ARG A 209 11.40 -12.16 -10.36
C ARG A 209 12.82 -11.95 -10.83
N SER A 210 13.71 -12.88 -10.49
CA SER A 210 15.06 -12.85 -11.00
C SER A 210 14.95 -12.75 -12.52
N SER A 211 15.68 -11.82 -13.12
CA SER A 211 15.75 -11.65 -14.58
C SER A 211 16.03 -12.98 -15.28
N SER A 212 16.70 -13.92 -14.62
CA SER A 212 16.88 -15.31 -15.06
C SER A 212 15.57 -16.10 -15.23
N THR A 213 14.57 -15.90 -14.38
CA THR A 213 13.26 -16.58 -14.48
C THR A 213 12.44 -16.04 -15.66
N LEU A 214 12.58 -14.75 -15.99
CA LEU A 214 11.93 -14.16 -17.17
C LEU A 214 12.54 -14.69 -18.47
N VAL A 215 13.87 -14.76 -18.57
CA VAL A 215 14.58 -15.36 -19.73
C VAL A 215 14.20 -16.83 -19.91
N LYS A 216 14.11 -17.60 -18.82
CA LYS A 216 13.69 -19.01 -18.86
C LYS A 216 12.23 -19.15 -19.29
N SER A 217 11.34 -18.26 -18.83
CA SER A 217 9.93 -18.26 -19.26
C SER A 217 9.76 -17.86 -20.72
N GLU A 218 10.55 -16.93 -21.24
CA GLU A 218 10.53 -16.53 -22.65
C GLU A 218 11.10 -17.63 -23.57
N GLN A 219 12.13 -18.36 -23.13
CA GLN A 219 12.63 -19.55 -23.85
C GLN A 219 11.58 -20.66 -23.88
N ILE A 220 10.94 -20.98 -22.75
CA ILE A 220 9.86 -21.98 -22.68
C ILE A 220 8.68 -21.58 -23.60
N ILE A 221 8.33 -20.30 -23.68
CA ILE A 221 7.28 -19.79 -24.58
C ILE A 221 7.71 -19.89 -26.06
N LYS A 222 8.97 -19.62 -26.39
CA LYS A 222 9.52 -19.80 -27.75
C LYS A 222 9.58 -21.27 -28.17
N ASP A 223 9.93 -22.17 -27.25
CA ASP A 223 10.01 -23.61 -27.52
C ASP A 223 8.62 -24.24 -27.66
N THR A 224 7.65 -23.81 -26.83
CA THR A 224 6.25 -24.24 -26.94
C THR A 224 5.56 -23.70 -28.19
N SER A 225 5.87 -22.48 -28.63
CA SER A 225 5.35 -21.93 -29.90
C SER A 225 5.97 -22.60 -31.13
N LYS A 226 7.28 -22.92 -31.13
CA LYS A 226 7.92 -23.76 -32.17
C LYS A 226 7.31 -25.16 -32.27
N ASN A 227 7.07 -25.81 -31.13
CA ASN A 227 6.44 -27.14 -31.12
C ASN A 227 4.97 -27.09 -31.55
N LYS A 228 4.23 -26.04 -31.20
CA LYS A 228 2.86 -25.83 -31.67
C LYS A 228 2.81 -25.60 -33.19
N ALA A 229 3.76 -24.84 -33.75
CA ALA A 229 3.87 -24.63 -35.19
C ALA A 229 4.21 -25.92 -35.95
N LYS A 230 5.16 -26.74 -35.46
CA LYS A 230 5.45 -28.07 -36.04
C LYS A 230 4.25 -29.02 -35.98
N LYS A 231 3.47 -28.96 -34.89
CA LYS A 231 2.26 -29.78 -34.73
C LYS A 231 1.14 -29.39 -35.69
N ILE A 232 1.07 -28.13 -36.12
CA ILE A 232 0.09 -27.65 -37.11
C ILE A 232 0.53 -28.02 -38.53
N LEU A 233 1.83 -27.94 -38.84
CA LEU A 233 2.37 -28.34 -40.16
C LEU A 233 2.24 -29.85 -40.45
N ASN A 234 2.22 -30.68 -39.40
CA ASN A 234 2.13 -32.13 -39.52
C ASN A 234 0.69 -32.69 -39.41
N GLN A 235 -0.34 -31.83 -39.47
CA GLN A 235 -1.72 -32.31 -39.58
C GLN A 235 -1.98 -32.67 -41.05
N PRO A 236 -2.45 -33.90 -41.36
CA PRO A 236 -2.79 -34.25 -42.73
C PRO A 236 -3.94 -33.35 -43.22
N GLU A 237 -3.77 -32.74 -44.40
CA GLU A 237 -4.83 -31.99 -45.06
C GLU A 237 -6.03 -32.91 -45.29
N ASN A 238 -7.11 -32.74 -44.51
CA ASN A 238 -8.37 -33.41 -44.79
C ASN A 238 -8.96 -32.80 -46.06
N VAL A 239 -8.67 -33.44 -47.20
CA VAL A 239 -9.33 -33.21 -48.49
C VAL A 239 -10.81 -33.57 -48.34
N VAL A 240 -11.66 -32.56 -48.10
CA VAL A 240 -13.12 -32.71 -48.20
C VAL A 240 -13.48 -32.73 -49.69
N SER A 241 -13.47 -33.93 -50.28
CA SER A 241 -14.04 -34.19 -51.59
C SER A 241 -15.58 -34.17 -51.51
N ASN A 242 -16.20 -33.02 -51.77
CA ASN A 242 -17.64 -32.93 -51.98
C ASN A 242 -18.00 -33.51 -53.36
N LYS A 243 -18.17 -34.83 -53.46
CA LYS A 243 -18.91 -35.46 -54.57
C LYS A 243 -20.41 -35.22 -54.34
N LYS A 244 -20.94 -34.14 -54.89
CA LYS A 244 -22.36 -34.07 -55.25
C LYS A 244 -22.60 -35.07 -56.38
N LYS A 245 -23.37 -36.14 -56.14
CA LYS A 245 -24.15 -36.81 -57.18
C LYS A 245 -25.52 -37.21 -56.65
N VAL A 246 -26.49 -36.71 -57.38
CA VAL A 246 -27.95 -36.81 -57.27
C VAL A 246 -28.43 -38.23 -57.53
N LYS A 247 -29.38 -38.71 -56.71
CA LYS A 247 -30.69 -39.24 -57.12
C LYS A 247 -31.60 -39.30 -55.90
#